data_AF-A0A849KC88-F1
#
_entry.id   AF-A0A849KC88-F1
#
_cell.length_a   1.000
_cell.length_b   1.000
_cell.length_c   1.000
_cell.angle_alpha   90.00
_cell.angle_beta   90.00
_cell.angle_gamma   90.00
#
_symmetry.space_group_name_H-M   'P 1'
#
loop_
_entity.id
_entity.type
_entity.pdbx_description
1 polymer ?
#
loop_
_entity_poly.entity_id
_entity_poly.type
_entity_poly.pdbx_seq_one_letter_code
_entity_poly.pdbx_strand_id
1 'polypeptide(L)'
;MTTPSASVPLWVGTYPSAGEAAGSGEAVWRVDLDRSDGSLGSPRVAAEVPSPSFLARHPSAPVVYAVTETPHGRLTALRDVGDGTLEVLSSVGSGGDDPCHVAAADRTAWVANYGDAVAAAVGLADDGTPVADHRSLHAGSGTGPVTDRQDGPHAHQVTVLDGEVLVTDLGADVVRRYPLDPAPGDGGVLADDGGSVAAWLPAGTGPRHLVVLPGGALVVAGELDARLHVLLPADGAWHHAGSVPVSPRAVAGDAFPGHVTLSADGRRLHVGVRGPDLLAVHSVSGDRTPEIAHLADVPLGEGTWPRHHEVFAATDGAELAVVALQGTSELATVRLDPATGAGAVVDRVAWATPPSCVLEAR
;
A
#
# COMPACT_ATOMS: atom_id res chain seq x y z
N MET A 1 -15.58 25.22 14.55
CA MET A 1 -14.56 24.18 14.30
C MET A 1 -14.80 23.11 15.35
N THR A 2 -15.43 22.01 14.98
CA THR A 2 -15.59 20.84 15.85
C THR A 2 -14.22 20.25 16.12
N THR A 3 -13.86 20.10 17.40
CA THR A 3 -12.64 19.36 17.77
C THR A 3 -12.73 17.98 17.11
N PRO A 4 -11.71 17.54 16.36
CA PRO A 4 -11.70 16.22 15.78
C PRO A 4 -11.97 15.17 16.87
N SER A 5 -12.77 14.14 16.59
CA SER A 5 -12.98 13.02 17.52
C SER A 5 -11.63 12.47 17.96
N ALA A 6 -11.43 12.27 19.27
CA ALA A 6 -10.21 11.65 19.79
C ALA A 6 -10.07 10.22 19.24
N SER A 7 -11.19 9.51 19.07
CA SER A 7 -11.22 8.17 18.50
C SER A 7 -11.40 8.19 16.98
N VAL A 8 -10.56 7.42 16.28
CA VAL A 8 -10.59 7.22 14.82
C VAL A 8 -10.82 5.73 14.52
N PRO A 9 -11.91 5.36 13.84
CA PRO A 9 -12.12 3.99 13.42
C PRO A 9 -11.19 3.61 12.27
N LEU A 10 -10.69 2.38 12.29
CA LEU A 10 -9.79 1.81 11.30
C LEU A 10 -10.39 0.51 10.76
N TRP A 11 -10.31 0.32 9.45
CA TRP A 11 -10.45 -0.97 8.79
C TRP A 11 -9.07 -1.61 8.66
N VAL A 12 -9.00 -2.92 8.85
CA VAL A 12 -7.74 -3.65 8.72
C VAL A 12 -7.96 -4.95 7.95
N GLY A 13 -7.18 -5.10 6.88
CA GLY A 13 -7.11 -6.32 6.09
C GLY A 13 -6.19 -7.34 6.75
N THR A 14 -6.46 -8.63 6.52
CA THR A 14 -5.67 -9.73 7.09
C THR A 14 -5.40 -10.82 6.06
N TYR A 15 -4.37 -11.63 6.28
CA TYR A 15 -4.16 -12.90 5.58
C TYR A 15 -4.73 -14.06 6.40
N PRO A 16 -4.98 -15.23 5.77
CA PRO A 16 -5.06 -16.47 6.53
C PRO A 16 -3.76 -16.72 7.30
N SER A 17 -3.86 -17.45 8.41
CA SER A 17 -2.69 -17.90 9.18
C SER A 17 -1.76 -18.77 8.32
N ALA A 18 -0.47 -18.80 8.66
CA ALA A 18 0.51 -19.58 7.90
C ALA A 18 0.11 -21.05 7.78
N GLY A 19 -0.01 -21.55 6.55
CA GLY A 19 -0.41 -22.93 6.24
C GLY A 19 -1.92 -23.16 6.12
N GLU A 20 -2.74 -22.16 6.43
CA GLU A 20 -4.19 -22.20 6.24
C GLU A 20 -4.59 -21.69 4.85
N ALA A 21 -5.74 -22.17 4.35
CA ALA A 21 -6.31 -21.69 3.10
C ALA A 21 -7.03 -20.34 3.31
N ALA A 22 -7.26 -19.61 2.22
CA ALA A 22 -8.16 -18.47 2.27
C ALA A 22 -9.59 -18.91 2.64
N GLY A 23 -10.25 -18.15 3.49
CA GLY A 23 -11.53 -18.43 4.14
C GLY A 23 -11.40 -19.04 5.53
N SER A 24 -10.19 -19.10 6.11
CA SER A 24 -9.89 -19.74 7.41
C SER A 24 -9.86 -18.75 8.57
N GLY A 25 -10.77 -17.77 8.58
CA GLY A 25 -10.99 -16.84 9.69
C GLY A 25 -10.40 -15.44 9.50
N GLU A 26 -9.70 -15.20 8.40
CA GLU A 26 -9.34 -13.86 8.00
C GLU A 26 -10.56 -13.05 7.54
N ALA A 27 -10.48 -11.74 7.69
CA ALA A 27 -11.59 -10.83 7.49
C ALA A 27 -11.09 -9.41 7.27
N VAL A 28 -12.02 -8.52 6.90
CA VAL A 28 -11.86 -7.09 7.17
C VAL A 28 -12.33 -6.85 8.60
N TRP A 29 -11.43 -6.31 9.41
CA TRP A 29 -11.66 -6.05 10.82
C TRP A 29 -11.84 -4.56 11.08
N ARG A 30 -12.52 -4.23 12.17
CA ARG A 30 -12.61 -2.89 12.76
C ARG A 30 -11.80 -2.81 14.03
N VAL A 31 -11.05 -1.74 14.20
CA VAL A 31 -10.45 -1.33 15.47
C VAL A 31 -10.52 0.19 15.60
N ASP A 32 -10.64 0.72 16.82
CA ASP A 32 -10.66 2.16 17.04
C ASP A 32 -9.33 2.62 17.64
N LEU A 33 -8.71 3.65 17.08
CA LEU A 33 -7.48 4.30 17.58
C LEU A 33 -7.86 5.52 18.43
N ASP A 34 -7.38 5.61 19.67
CA ASP A 34 -7.40 6.86 20.44
C ASP A 34 -6.17 7.72 20.09
N ARG A 35 -6.40 8.87 19.49
CA ARG A 35 -5.34 9.80 19.06
C ARG A 35 -4.74 10.62 20.19
N SER A 36 -5.25 10.51 21.42
CA SER A 36 -4.67 11.18 22.58
C SER A 36 -3.43 10.45 23.10
N ASP A 37 -3.48 9.12 23.16
CA ASP A 37 -2.41 8.29 23.73
C ASP A 37 -1.91 7.18 22.80
N GLY A 38 -2.62 6.90 21.71
CA GLY A 38 -2.28 5.84 20.75
C GLY A 38 -2.87 4.47 21.08
N SER A 39 -3.73 4.36 22.10
CA SER A 39 -4.37 3.10 22.46
C SER A 39 -5.32 2.58 21.38
N LEU A 40 -5.36 1.27 21.23
CA LEU A 40 -6.20 0.54 20.28
C LEU A 40 -7.33 -0.16 21.04
N GLY A 41 -8.54 -0.06 20.49
CA GLY A 41 -9.70 -0.80 20.97
C GLY A 41 -9.61 -2.31 20.70
N SER A 42 -10.61 -3.04 21.16
CA SER A 42 -10.72 -4.47 20.82
C SER A 42 -11.11 -4.65 19.35
N PRO A 43 -10.42 -5.53 18.59
CA PRO A 43 -10.73 -5.80 17.20
C PRO A 43 -12.08 -6.52 17.07
N ARG A 44 -12.82 -6.20 16.02
CA ARG A 44 -14.14 -6.77 15.72
C ARG A 44 -14.20 -7.11 14.24
N VAL A 45 -14.84 -8.21 13.87
CA VAL A 45 -15.06 -8.53 12.45
C VAL A 45 -16.03 -7.49 11.87
N ALA A 46 -15.64 -6.85 10.76
CA ALA A 46 -16.48 -5.91 10.02
C ALA A 46 -17.16 -6.60 8.83
N ALA A 47 -16.42 -7.42 8.08
CA ALA A 47 -16.93 -8.28 7.03
C ALA A 47 -16.02 -9.51 6.85
N GLU A 48 -16.63 -10.69 6.68
CA GLU A 48 -15.93 -11.90 6.29
C GLU A 48 -15.60 -11.82 4.78
N VAL A 49 -14.30 -11.72 4.49
CA VAL A 49 -13.76 -11.70 3.13
C VAL A 49 -12.53 -12.60 3.16
N PRO A 50 -12.35 -13.51 2.19
CA PRO A 50 -11.13 -14.30 2.11
C PRO A 50 -9.93 -13.45 1.73
N SER A 51 -8.79 -13.69 2.38
CA SER A 51 -7.48 -13.05 2.18
C SER A 51 -7.53 -11.56 1.81
N PRO A 52 -8.21 -10.68 2.57
CA PRO A 52 -8.37 -9.27 2.26
C PRO A 52 -7.07 -8.51 2.53
N SER A 53 -6.05 -8.75 1.71
CA SER A 53 -4.67 -8.38 2.04
C SER A 53 -4.40 -6.88 1.94
N PHE A 54 -5.16 -6.19 1.08
CA PHE A 54 -5.07 -4.75 0.86
C PHE A 54 -6.47 -4.13 0.73
N LEU A 55 -6.62 -2.92 1.28
CA LEU A 55 -7.87 -2.17 1.29
C LEU A 55 -7.66 -0.81 0.62
N ALA A 56 -8.66 -0.33 -0.09
CA ALA A 56 -8.73 1.05 -0.55
C ALA A 56 -10.14 1.60 -0.40
N ARG A 57 -10.28 2.91 -0.41
CA ARG A 57 -11.58 3.57 -0.34
C ARG A 57 -11.94 4.16 -1.66
N HIS A 58 -13.24 4.14 -1.97
CA HIS A 58 -13.75 5.05 -2.99
C HIS A 58 -13.51 6.50 -2.57
N PRO A 59 -13.10 7.40 -3.48
CA PRO A 59 -12.83 8.80 -3.15
C PRO A 59 -14.05 9.55 -2.60
N SER A 60 -15.26 9.16 -3.02
CA SER A 60 -16.49 9.94 -2.77
C SER A 60 -17.69 9.11 -2.26
N ALA A 61 -17.67 7.78 -2.41
CA ALA A 61 -18.78 6.91 -2.04
C ALA A 61 -18.44 6.17 -0.75
N PRO A 62 -19.43 5.73 0.06
CA PRO A 62 -19.19 4.98 1.30
C PRO A 62 -18.84 3.52 1.01
N VAL A 63 -17.86 3.29 0.13
CA VAL A 63 -17.42 1.97 -0.32
C VAL A 63 -15.93 1.79 -0.02
N VAL A 64 -15.61 0.66 0.59
CA VAL A 64 -14.27 0.12 0.76
C VAL A 64 -14.10 -1.04 -0.21
N TYR A 65 -12.97 -1.09 -0.90
CA TYR A 65 -12.56 -2.18 -1.75
C TYR A 65 -11.55 -3.04 -1.03
N ALA A 66 -11.75 -4.35 -1.07
CA ALA A 66 -10.80 -5.34 -0.59
C ALA A 66 -10.36 -6.23 -1.76
N VAL A 67 -9.06 -6.41 -1.93
CA VAL A 67 -8.54 -7.46 -2.81
C VAL A 67 -8.51 -8.79 -2.06
N THR A 68 -8.96 -9.86 -2.70
CA THR A 68 -8.77 -11.22 -2.20
C THR A 68 -7.52 -11.80 -2.85
N GLU A 69 -6.42 -11.83 -2.11
CA GLU A 69 -5.11 -12.27 -2.59
C GLU A 69 -5.04 -13.80 -2.59
N THR A 70 -5.52 -14.38 -3.69
CA THR A 70 -5.52 -15.80 -4.00
C THR A 70 -5.23 -16.00 -5.50
N PRO A 71 -4.93 -17.24 -5.94
CA PRO A 71 -5.09 -17.60 -7.35
C PRO A 71 -6.51 -17.25 -7.80
N HIS A 72 -6.64 -16.66 -8.99
CA HIS A 72 -7.87 -16.08 -9.51
C HIS A 72 -8.52 -15.11 -8.53
N GLY A 73 -7.76 -14.09 -8.13
CA GLY A 73 -8.12 -13.16 -7.08
C GLY A 73 -9.34 -12.33 -7.42
N ARG A 74 -9.91 -11.67 -6.41
CA ARG A 74 -11.15 -10.90 -6.54
C ARG A 74 -11.00 -9.47 -6.06
N LEU A 75 -11.85 -8.59 -6.59
CA LEU A 75 -12.12 -7.27 -6.05
C LEU A 75 -13.51 -7.29 -5.42
N THR A 76 -13.56 -7.11 -4.10
CA THR A 76 -14.81 -7.12 -3.33
C THR A 76 -15.13 -5.70 -2.86
N ALA A 77 -16.33 -5.21 -3.15
CA ALA A 77 -16.82 -3.93 -2.66
C ALA A 77 -17.68 -4.11 -1.42
N LEU A 78 -17.38 -3.30 -0.42
CA LEU A 78 -17.93 -3.34 0.92
C LEU A 78 -18.50 -1.96 1.25
N ARG A 79 -19.78 -1.88 1.60
CA ARG A 79 -20.42 -0.62 2.03
C ARG A 79 -20.26 -0.43 3.53
N ASP A 80 -19.78 0.74 3.93
CA ASP A 80 -19.88 1.17 5.33
C ASP A 80 -21.33 1.55 5.65
N VAL A 81 -21.95 0.78 6.56
CA VAL A 81 -23.34 1.00 6.98
C VAL A 81 -23.46 1.85 8.26
N GLY A 82 -22.33 2.34 8.79
CA GLY A 82 -22.26 3.33 9.86
C GLY A 82 -22.37 2.79 11.30
N ASP A 83 -22.61 1.49 11.47
CA ASP A 83 -22.62 0.81 12.79
C ASP A 83 -21.29 0.11 13.12
N GLY A 84 -20.30 0.22 12.22
CA GLY A 84 -19.02 -0.45 12.33
C GLY A 84 -18.91 -1.82 11.69
N THR A 85 -19.92 -2.21 10.94
CA THR A 85 -19.87 -3.35 10.03
C THR A 85 -19.76 -2.90 8.57
N LEU A 86 -19.41 -3.84 7.72
CA LEU A 86 -19.29 -3.65 6.28
C LEU A 86 -20.23 -4.63 5.57
N GLU A 87 -21.12 -4.12 4.72
CA GLU A 87 -22.02 -4.95 3.89
C GLU A 87 -21.33 -5.29 2.57
N VAL A 88 -21.26 -6.58 2.20
CA VAL A 88 -20.75 -7.00 0.89
C VAL A 88 -21.75 -6.60 -0.19
N LEU A 89 -21.35 -5.71 -1.11
CA LEU A 89 -22.19 -5.27 -2.23
C LEU A 89 -22.05 -6.20 -3.44
N SER A 90 -20.81 -6.43 -3.84
CA SER A 90 -20.48 -7.29 -4.97
C SER A 90 -19.03 -7.77 -4.85
N SER A 91 -18.72 -8.82 -5.60
CA SER A 91 -17.36 -9.31 -5.76
C SER A 91 -17.18 -9.75 -7.19
N VAL A 92 -16.17 -9.22 -7.87
CA VAL A 92 -15.84 -9.54 -9.27
C VAL A 92 -14.42 -10.06 -9.36
N GLY A 93 -14.05 -10.67 -10.49
CA GLY A 93 -12.66 -11.04 -10.74
C GLY A 93 -11.76 -9.80 -10.70
N SER A 94 -10.59 -9.91 -10.08
CA SER A 94 -9.59 -8.84 -10.05
C SER A 94 -8.93 -8.59 -11.41
N GLY A 95 -9.08 -9.54 -12.34
CA GLY A 95 -8.45 -9.53 -13.65
C GLY A 95 -7.10 -10.24 -13.70
N GLY A 96 -6.61 -10.80 -12.59
CA GLY A 96 -5.41 -11.62 -12.53
C GLY A 96 -5.29 -12.46 -11.25
N ASP A 97 -4.08 -12.93 -10.99
CA ASP A 97 -3.75 -13.79 -9.86
C ASP A 97 -2.99 -13.04 -8.75
N ASP A 98 -3.30 -13.37 -7.49
CA ASP A 98 -2.69 -12.78 -6.29
C ASP A 98 -2.70 -11.24 -6.28
N PRO A 99 -3.88 -10.59 -6.33
CA PRO A 99 -4.01 -9.15 -6.23
C PRO A 99 -3.49 -8.66 -4.88
N CYS A 100 -2.50 -7.76 -4.90
CA CYS A 100 -1.79 -7.32 -3.70
C CYS A 100 -1.98 -5.82 -3.39
N HIS A 101 -2.59 -5.06 -4.30
CA HIS A 101 -2.87 -3.63 -4.12
C HIS A 101 -4.07 -3.19 -4.94
N VAL A 102 -4.84 -2.24 -4.42
CA VAL A 102 -5.96 -1.58 -5.11
C VAL A 102 -5.91 -0.07 -4.89
N ALA A 103 -6.30 0.70 -5.90
CA ALA A 103 -6.56 2.14 -5.79
C ALA A 103 -7.84 2.47 -6.55
N ALA A 104 -8.66 3.38 -6.04
CA ALA A 104 -9.92 3.76 -6.67
C ALA A 104 -9.95 5.23 -7.08
N ALA A 105 -10.48 5.49 -8.27
CA ALA A 105 -11.00 6.77 -8.71
C ALA A 105 -12.53 6.72 -8.73
N ASP A 106 -13.19 7.80 -9.15
CA ASP A 106 -14.66 7.92 -9.11
C ASP A 106 -15.41 6.88 -9.96
N ARG A 107 -14.80 6.38 -11.03
CA ARG A 107 -15.48 5.48 -11.99
C ARG A 107 -14.69 4.21 -12.33
N THR A 108 -13.49 4.08 -11.77
CA THR A 108 -12.57 2.98 -12.08
C THR A 108 -11.78 2.63 -10.83
N ALA A 109 -11.71 1.35 -10.50
CA ALA A 109 -10.77 0.80 -9.53
C ALA A 109 -9.64 0.07 -10.29
N TRP A 110 -8.41 0.35 -9.90
CA TRP A 110 -7.24 -0.33 -10.42
C TRP A 110 -6.73 -1.35 -9.41
N VAL A 111 -6.28 -2.50 -9.92
CA VAL A 111 -5.75 -3.61 -9.12
C VAL A 111 -4.39 -4.03 -9.67
N ALA A 112 -3.41 -4.21 -8.79
CA ALA A 112 -2.13 -4.84 -9.12
C ALA A 112 -2.19 -6.32 -8.74
N ASN A 113 -2.07 -7.20 -9.73
CA ASN A 113 -2.02 -8.65 -9.60
C ASN A 113 -0.55 -9.10 -9.65
N TYR A 114 -0.03 -9.54 -8.51
CA TYR A 114 1.39 -9.85 -8.37
C TYR A 114 1.76 -11.19 -9.03
N GLY A 115 0.86 -12.18 -8.94
CA GLY A 115 1.11 -13.57 -9.34
C GLY A 115 1.31 -13.76 -10.84
N ASP A 116 0.62 -12.96 -11.65
CA ASP A 116 0.66 -13.00 -13.13
C ASP A 116 1.08 -11.66 -13.78
N ALA A 117 1.50 -10.71 -12.94
CA ALA A 117 1.97 -9.38 -13.33
C ALA A 117 0.96 -8.52 -14.08
N VAL A 118 -0.34 -8.74 -13.86
CA VAL A 118 -1.40 -7.96 -14.51
C VAL A 118 -1.75 -6.73 -13.67
N ALA A 119 -1.83 -5.56 -14.30
CA ALA A 119 -2.56 -4.42 -13.76
C ALA A 119 -3.94 -4.37 -14.41
N ALA A 120 -5.01 -4.37 -13.64
CA ALA A 120 -6.36 -4.41 -14.18
C ALA A 120 -7.15 -3.16 -13.80
N ALA A 121 -7.91 -2.64 -14.76
CA ALA A 121 -8.90 -1.59 -14.54
C ALA A 121 -10.30 -2.23 -14.46
N VAL A 122 -10.99 -2.02 -13.35
CA VAL A 122 -12.36 -2.49 -13.11
C VAL A 122 -13.29 -1.29 -13.10
N GLY A 123 -14.30 -1.28 -13.97
CA GLY A 123 -15.27 -0.21 -13.99
C GLY A 123 -16.10 -0.18 -12.71
N LEU A 124 -16.50 1.02 -12.29
CA LEU A 124 -17.37 1.25 -11.13
C LEU A 124 -18.68 1.90 -11.60
N ALA A 125 -19.79 1.45 -11.04
CA ALA A 125 -21.08 2.13 -11.15
C ALA A 125 -21.09 3.40 -10.29
N ASP A 126 -22.13 4.24 -10.46
CA ASP A 126 -22.25 5.53 -9.75
C ASP A 126 -22.28 5.40 -8.21
N ASP A 127 -22.65 4.23 -7.69
CA ASP A 127 -22.66 3.93 -6.25
C ASP A 127 -21.34 3.31 -5.74
N GLY A 128 -20.33 3.22 -6.61
CA GLY A 128 -19.03 2.60 -6.32
C GLY A 128 -19.03 1.08 -6.44
N THR A 129 -20.09 0.43 -6.93
CA THR A 129 -20.05 -1.03 -7.12
C THR A 129 -19.22 -1.42 -8.35
N PRO A 130 -18.28 -2.38 -8.23
CA PRO A 130 -17.57 -2.94 -9.37
C PRO A 130 -18.53 -3.59 -10.35
N VAL A 131 -18.39 -3.25 -11.62
CA VAL A 131 -19.06 -3.95 -12.72
C VAL A 131 -18.22 -5.15 -13.16
N ALA A 132 -18.85 -6.17 -13.74
CA ALA A 132 -18.16 -7.42 -14.10
C ALA A 132 -17.10 -7.23 -15.21
N ASP A 133 -17.22 -6.15 -15.99
CA ASP A 133 -16.28 -5.80 -17.04
C ASP A 133 -15.00 -5.24 -16.41
N HIS A 134 -13.89 -5.96 -16.59
CA HIS A 134 -12.55 -5.52 -16.27
C HIS A 134 -11.68 -5.58 -17.52
N ARG A 135 -10.69 -4.69 -17.59
CA ARG A 135 -9.67 -4.68 -18.64
C ARG A 135 -8.34 -5.03 -17.99
N SER A 136 -7.83 -6.21 -18.33
CA SER A 136 -6.53 -6.70 -17.87
C SER A 136 -5.42 -6.16 -18.77
N LEU A 137 -4.51 -5.38 -18.19
CA LEU A 137 -3.35 -4.82 -18.86
C LEU A 137 -2.10 -5.54 -18.36
N HIS A 138 -1.32 -6.08 -19.28
CA HIS A 138 -0.11 -6.78 -18.89
C HIS A 138 1.01 -5.79 -18.58
N ALA A 139 1.79 -6.06 -17.53
CA ALA A 139 3.03 -5.34 -17.26
C ALA A 139 4.13 -5.70 -18.28
N GLY A 140 3.90 -5.46 -19.59
CA GLY A 140 4.87 -5.62 -20.67
C GLY A 140 5.82 -6.84 -20.55
N SER A 141 7.09 -6.66 -20.87
CA SER A 141 8.15 -7.66 -20.65
C SER A 141 9.29 -7.05 -19.84
N GLY A 142 10.10 -7.88 -19.20
CA GLY A 142 11.31 -7.45 -18.49
C GLY A 142 11.75 -8.46 -17.43
N THR A 143 13.00 -8.37 -17.03
CA THR A 143 13.62 -9.19 -15.98
C THR A 143 14.69 -8.37 -15.27
N GLY A 144 15.03 -8.75 -14.04
CA GLY A 144 16.07 -8.12 -13.23
C GLY A 144 17.11 -9.13 -12.72
N PRO A 145 18.18 -8.65 -12.07
CA PRO A 145 19.30 -9.49 -11.65
C PRO A 145 19.03 -10.36 -10.41
N VAL A 146 17.95 -10.13 -9.66
CA VAL A 146 17.65 -10.87 -8.43
C VAL A 146 16.85 -12.14 -8.76
N THR A 147 17.54 -13.28 -8.78
CA THR A 147 16.97 -14.62 -9.01
C THR A 147 15.75 -14.88 -8.13
N ASP A 148 14.75 -15.58 -8.66
CA ASP A 148 13.49 -15.96 -8.00
C ASP A 148 12.55 -14.78 -7.66
N ARG A 149 13.01 -13.53 -7.83
CA ARG A 149 12.23 -12.32 -7.56
C ARG A 149 11.99 -11.47 -8.80
N GLN A 150 12.82 -11.63 -9.83
CA GLN A 150 12.81 -10.82 -11.04
C GLN A 150 12.94 -11.67 -12.32
N ASP A 151 12.39 -12.88 -12.32
CA ASP A 151 12.38 -13.79 -13.48
C ASP A 151 11.37 -13.36 -14.56
N GLY A 152 10.53 -12.38 -14.24
CA GLY A 152 9.57 -11.73 -15.13
C GLY A 152 8.98 -10.51 -14.44
N PRO A 153 8.06 -9.78 -15.09
CA PRO A 153 7.34 -8.66 -14.48
C PRO A 153 6.57 -9.06 -13.22
N HIS A 154 6.37 -8.11 -12.30
CA HIS A 154 5.54 -8.28 -11.10
C HIS A 154 4.90 -6.94 -10.72
N ALA A 155 3.65 -6.71 -11.13
CA ALA A 155 2.89 -5.53 -10.74
C ALA A 155 2.65 -5.55 -9.22
N HIS A 156 3.02 -4.47 -8.50
CA HIS A 156 2.95 -4.46 -7.04
C HIS A 156 2.10 -3.32 -6.47
N GLN A 157 2.12 -2.13 -7.04
CA GLN A 157 1.30 -1.01 -6.57
C GLN A 157 0.66 -0.31 -7.76
N VAL A 158 -0.58 0.10 -7.60
CA VAL A 158 -1.29 1.03 -8.50
C VAL A 158 -1.47 2.37 -7.79
N THR A 159 -1.17 3.48 -8.46
CA THR A 159 -1.33 4.84 -7.92
C THR A 159 -2.02 5.72 -8.94
N VAL A 160 -3.19 6.26 -8.58
CA VAL A 160 -3.91 7.23 -9.41
C VAL A 160 -3.23 8.60 -9.28
N LEU A 161 -2.87 9.21 -10.41
CA LEU A 161 -2.22 10.52 -10.46
C LEU A 161 -2.68 11.29 -11.71
N ASP A 162 -3.37 12.41 -11.51
CA ASP A 162 -3.73 13.38 -12.55
C ASP A 162 -4.34 12.79 -13.85
N GLY A 163 -5.27 11.83 -13.70
CA GLY A 163 -5.94 11.19 -14.84
C GLY A 163 -5.15 10.05 -15.50
N GLU A 164 -4.00 9.70 -14.93
CA GLU A 164 -3.22 8.51 -15.25
C GLU A 164 -3.14 7.57 -14.03
N VAL A 165 -2.62 6.38 -14.27
CA VAL A 165 -2.29 5.39 -13.24
C VAL A 165 -0.85 4.95 -13.41
N LEU A 166 -0.08 5.08 -12.33
CA LEU A 166 1.27 4.55 -12.23
C LEU A 166 1.24 3.15 -11.63
N VAL A 167 2.06 2.25 -12.18
CA VAL A 167 2.19 0.88 -11.69
C VAL A 167 3.65 0.55 -11.44
N THR A 168 4.01 0.20 -10.21
CA THR A 168 5.35 -0.33 -9.91
C THR A 168 5.46 -1.76 -10.40
N ASP A 169 6.51 -2.05 -11.15
CA ASP A 169 6.83 -3.37 -11.65
C ASP A 169 8.13 -3.84 -11.02
N LEU A 170 8.00 -4.62 -9.94
CA LEU A 170 9.12 -5.11 -9.13
C LEU A 170 10.08 -5.93 -9.99
N GLY A 171 9.53 -6.77 -10.86
CA GLY A 171 10.29 -7.72 -11.65
C GLY A 171 11.13 -7.10 -12.77
N ALA A 172 10.67 -5.98 -13.32
CA ALA A 172 11.32 -5.31 -14.45
C ALA A 172 12.06 -4.00 -14.10
N ASP A 173 12.12 -3.62 -12.81
CA ASP A 173 12.77 -2.38 -12.33
C ASP A 173 12.23 -1.09 -12.99
N VAL A 174 10.90 -1.02 -13.20
CA VAL A 174 10.26 0.15 -13.82
C VAL A 174 9.02 0.63 -13.07
N VAL A 175 8.66 1.89 -13.31
CA VAL A 175 7.30 2.40 -13.11
C VAL A 175 6.64 2.50 -14.48
N ARG A 176 5.51 1.84 -14.66
CA ARG A 176 4.67 1.91 -15.86
C ARG A 176 3.59 2.97 -15.65
N ARG A 177 3.06 3.51 -16.75
CA ARG A 177 1.88 4.38 -16.73
C ARG A 177 0.83 3.92 -17.71
N TYR A 178 -0.43 4.17 -17.36
CA TYR A 178 -1.62 3.89 -18.15
C TYR A 178 -2.61 5.06 -18.02
N PRO A 179 -3.50 5.29 -19.00
CA PRO A 179 -4.64 6.18 -18.81
C PRO A 179 -5.56 5.65 -17.71
N LEU A 180 -6.13 6.53 -16.88
CA LEU A 180 -7.01 6.13 -15.77
C LEU A 180 -8.27 5.37 -16.21
N ASP A 181 -8.90 5.84 -17.28
CA ASP A 181 -10.12 5.26 -17.86
C ASP A 181 -9.82 4.67 -19.24
N PRO A 182 -9.22 3.46 -19.29
CA PRO A 182 -8.93 2.80 -20.56
C PRO A 182 -10.25 2.38 -21.23
N ALA A 183 -10.35 2.53 -22.56
CA ALA A 183 -11.54 2.13 -23.32
C ALA A 183 -11.97 0.67 -23.04
N PRO A 184 -13.27 0.32 -23.12
CA PRO A 184 -13.72 -1.06 -22.90
C PRO A 184 -12.98 -2.05 -23.84
N GLY A 185 -12.57 -3.19 -23.30
CA GLY A 185 -11.90 -4.28 -24.04
C GLY A 185 -12.67 -5.60 -23.90
N ASP A 186 -12.37 -6.58 -24.74
CA ASP A 186 -13.06 -7.89 -24.84
C ASP A 186 -12.64 -8.92 -23.76
N GLY A 187 -12.23 -8.45 -22.57
CA GLY A 187 -11.91 -9.31 -21.42
C GLY A 187 -10.66 -10.19 -21.57
N GLY A 188 -9.86 -9.97 -22.62
CA GLY A 188 -8.55 -10.60 -22.80
C GLY A 188 -7.41 -9.78 -22.20
N VAL A 189 -6.31 -10.44 -21.83
CA VAL A 189 -5.03 -9.77 -21.52
C VAL A 189 -4.52 -9.16 -22.82
N LEU A 190 -4.55 -7.83 -22.91
CA LEU A 190 -4.01 -7.13 -24.07
C LEU A 190 -2.52 -6.82 -23.83
N ALA A 191 -1.68 -7.30 -24.73
CA ALA A 191 -0.23 -7.14 -24.63
C ALA A 191 0.27 -5.72 -24.97
N ASP A 192 -0.59 -4.84 -25.52
CA ASP A 192 -0.09 -3.74 -26.35
C ASP A 192 -1.00 -2.49 -26.41
N ASP A 193 -1.70 -2.17 -25.33
CA ASP A 193 -2.84 -1.25 -25.38
C ASP A 193 -2.66 0.10 -24.66
N GLY A 194 -1.41 0.54 -24.47
CA GLY A 194 -1.09 1.93 -24.09
C GLY A 194 -0.22 2.09 -22.84
N GLY A 195 0.18 1.00 -22.19
CA GLY A 195 1.18 1.04 -21.13
C GLY A 195 2.53 1.54 -21.65
N SER A 196 3.09 2.58 -21.04
CA SER A 196 4.46 3.02 -21.34
C SER A 196 5.29 3.08 -20.08
N VAL A 197 6.61 2.97 -20.22
CA VAL A 197 7.52 3.13 -19.08
C VAL A 197 7.57 4.62 -18.72
N ALA A 198 7.08 4.93 -17.53
CA ALA A 198 7.12 6.26 -16.93
C ALA A 198 8.47 6.56 -16.28
N ALA A 199 9.13 5.53 -15.74
CA ALA A 199 10.46 5.65 -15.17
C ALA A 199 11.20 4.31 -15.20
N TRP A 200 12.52 4.38 -15.39
CA TRP A 200 13.45 3.27 -15.18
C TRP A 200 14.17 3.46 -13.85
N LEU A 201 14.30 2.38 -13.08
CA LEU A 201 15.12 2.34 -11.87
C LEU A 201 16.40 1.52 -12.11
N PRO A 202 17.41 1.66 -11.24
CA PRO A 202 18.59 0.80 -11.28
C PRO A 202 18.22 -0.69 -11.23
N ALA A 203 19.00 -1.52 -11.92
CA ALA A 203 18.78 -2.96 -11.93
C ALA A 203 18.90 -3.57 -10.51
N GLY A 204 17.94 -4.39 -10.12
CA GLY A 204 17.87 -5.02 -8.80
C GLY A 204 17.17 -4.18 -7.74
N THR A 205 16.55 -3.05 -8.10
CA THR A 205 15.82 -2.21 -7.16
C THR A 205 14.56 -2.90 -6.64
N GLY A 206 13.78 -3.54 -7.51
CA GLY A 206 12.50 -4.11 -7.17
C GLY A 206 11.52 -3.07 -6.62
N PRO A 207 11.07 -2.10 -7.44
CA PRO A 207 10.17 -1.04 -7.00
C PRO A 207 8.87 -1.65 -6.46
N ARG A 208 8.55 -1.35 -5.19
CA ARG A 208 7.42 -1.93 -4.48
C ARG A 208 6.28 -0.94 -4.33
N HIS A 209 6.36 -0.04 -3.35
CA HIS A 209 5.41 1.05 -3.15
C HIS A 209 6.09 2.39 -3.39
N LEU A 210 5.32 3.38 -3.83
CA LEU A 210 5.72 4.76 -4.05
C LEU A 210 4.76 5.72 -3.37
N VAL A 211 5.26 6.93 -3.13
CA VAL A 211 4.47 8.11 -2.78
C VAL A 211 4.79 9.25 -3.73
N VAL A 212 3.79 10.10 -3.97
CA VAL A 212 3.95 11.35 -4.72
C VAL A 212 4.21 12.48 -3.74
N LEU A 213 5.33 13.17 -3.90
CA LEU A 213 5.69 14.34 -3.10
C LEU A 213 5.01 15.61 -3.65
N PRO A 214 4.84 16.65 -2.81
CA PRO A 214 4.53 17.99 -3.30
C PRO A 214 5.52 18.40 -4.40
N GLY A 215 5.01 18.89 -5.53
CA GLY A 215 5.83 19.21 -6.70
C GLY A 215 6.01 18.05 -7.70
N GLY A 216 5.45 16.87 -7.44
CA GLY A 216 5.32 15.78 -8.41
C GLY A 216 6.49 14.79 -8.46
N ALA A 217 7.52 14.98 -7.64
CA ALA A 217 8.57 13.98 -7.47
C ALA A 217 8.00 12.70 -6.84
N LEU A 218 8.55 11.54 -7.20
CA LEU A 218 8.17 10.26 -6.63
C LEU A 218 9.27 9.78 -5.70
N VAL A 219 8.87 9.19 -4.57
CA VAL A 219 9.78 8.38 -3.75
C VAL A 219 9.31 6.94 -3.81
N VAL A 220 10.19 6.05 -4.28
CA VAL A 220 9.89 4.63 -4.49
C VAL A 220 10.71 3.79 -3.51
N ALA A 221 10.05 2.91 -2.77
CA ALA A 221 10.68 1.89 -1.95
C ALA A 221 11.18 0.74 -2.83
N GLY A 222 12.49 0.54 -2.89
CA GLY A 222 13.13 -0.61 -3.50
C GLY A 222 13.13 -1.78 -2.53
N GLU A 223 12.28 -2.77 -2.75
CA GLU A 223 12.16 -3.93 -1.87
C GLU A 223 13.45 -4.75 -1.86
N LEU A 224 14.12 -4.87 -3.01
CA LEU A 224 15.20 -5.84 -3.20
C LEU A 224 16.59 -5.24 -2.91
N ASP A 225 16.76 -3.92 -3.08
CA ASP A 225 18.02 -3.24 -2.79
C ASP A 225 18.06 -2.49 -1.44
N ALA A 226 16.93 -2.48 -0.73
CA ALA A 226 16.73 -1.83 0.57
C ALA A 226 16.94 -0.30 0.56
N ARG A 227 16.48 0.38 -0.50
CA ARG A 227 16.65 1.83 -0.67
C ARG A 227 15.35 2.58 -0.93
N LEU A 228 15.40 3.90 -0.73
CA LEU A 228 14.40 4.84 -1.20
C LEU A 228 14.96 5.60 -2.41
N HIS A 229 14.26 5.51 -3.54
CA HIS A 229 14.65 6.10 -4.82
C HIS A 229 13.86 7.37 -5.08
N VAL A 230 14.54 8.45 -5.45
CA VAL A 230 13.91 9.71 -5.84
C VAL A 230 13.83 9.77 -7.35
N LEU A 231 12.62 9.94 -7.87
CA LEU A 231 12.36 10.15 -9.29
C LEU A 231 11.82 11.57 -9.51
N LEU A 232 12.43 12.33 -10.43
CA LEU A 232 12.04 13.70 -10.72
C LEU A 232 11.24 13.79 -12.03
N PRO A 233 10.17 14.61 -12.07
CA PRO A 233 9.44 14.85 -13.31
C PRO A 233 10.37 15.43 -14.39
N ALA A 234 10.33 14.85 -15.58
CA ALA A 234 11.03 15.35 -16.76
C ALA A 234 10.30 14.91 -18.04
N ASP A 235 9.99 15.88 -18.91
CA ASP A 235 9.40 15.66 -20.23
C ASP A 235 8.14 14.76 -20.24
N GLY A 236 7.28 14.93 -19.23
CA GLY A 236 6.05 14.14 -19.08
C GLY A 236 6.31 12.70 -18.61
N ALA A 237 7.48 12.40 -18.05
CA ALA A 237 7.86 11.14 -17.42
C ALA A 237 8.63 11.44 -16.12
N TRP A 238 9.32 10.45 -15.55
CA TRP A 238 10.23 10.64 -14.43
C TRP A 238 11.59 10.02 -14.70
N HIS A 239 12.65 10.71 -14.28
CA HIS A 239 14.02 10.16 -14.29
C HIS A 239 14.50 9.86 -12.87
N HIS A 240 15.31 8.82 -12.72
CA HIS A 240 15.98 8.52 -11.46
C HIS A 240 17.05 9.59 -11.15
N ALA A 241 16.90 10.27 -10.01
CA ALA A 241 17.80 11.34 -9.58
C ALA A 241 18.80 10.88 -8.52
N GLY A 242 18.47 9.83 -7.78
CA GLY A 242 19.32 9.29 -6.72
C GLY A 242 18.55 8.37 -5.80
N SER A 243 19.24 7.82 -4.80
CA SER A 243 18.63 7.00 -3.77
C SER A 243 19.43 7.05 -2.48
N VAL A 244 18.76 6.78 -1.37
CA VAL A 244 19.35 6.65 -0.03
C VAL A 244 19.00 5.27 0.55
N PRO A 245 19.86 4.68 1.41
CA PRO A 245 19.47 3.48 2.16
C PRO A 245 18.21 3.76 2.97
N VAL A 246 17.30 2.79 3.07
CA VAL A 246 16.08 2.92 3.90
C VAL A 246 16.41 3.01 5.39
N SER A 247 17.55 2.46 5.80
CA SER A 247 18.08 2.54 7.15
C SER A 247 19.60 2.44 7.07
N PRO A 248 20.35 3.09 7.99
CA PRO A 248 21.80 2.88 8.11
C PRO A 248 22.21 1.43 8.37
N ARG A 249 21.28 0.58 8.83
CA ARG A 249 21.50 -0.84 9.10
C ARG A 249 20.96 -1.75 8.00
N ALA A 250 20.27 -1.20 7.01
CA ALA A 250 19.67 -1.99 5.94
C ALA A 250 20.74 -2.55 5.00
N VAL A 251 20.61 -3.85 4.74
CA VAL A 251 21.43 -4.58 3.77
C VAL A 251 20.48 -5.25 2.78
N ALA A 252 20.77 -5.10 1.48
CA ALA A 252 20.00 -5.76 0.43
C ALA A 252 19.98 -7.28 0.65
N GLY A 253 18.82 -7.90 0.51
CA GLY A 253 18.60 -9.33 0.79
C GLY A 253 18.26 -9.67 2.25
N ASP A 254 18.52 -8.77 3.20
CA ASP A 254 18.14 -8.94 4.61
C ASP A 254 17.09 -7.92 5.07
N ALA A 255 16.98 -6.79 4.38
CA ALA A 255 16.02 -5.73 4.64
C ALA A 255 15.12 -5.49 3.44
N PHE A 256 13.81 -5.54 3.66
CA PHE A 256 12.80 -5.45 2.60
C PHE A 256 11.81 -4.32 2.91
N PRO A 257 12.07 -3.08 2.44
CA PRO A 257 11.10 -2.00 2.48
C PRO A 257 9.72 -2.46 2.00
N GLY A 258 8.70 -2.18 2.80
CA GLY A 258 7.31 -2.56 2.56
C GLY A 258 6.51 -1.36 2.07
N HIS A 259 5.57 -0.91 2.90
CA HIS A 259 4.78 0.29 2.64
C HIS A 259 5.56 1.56 2.99
N VAL A 260 5.38 2.62 2.20
CA VAL A 260 5.92 3.97 2.43
C VAL A 260 4.76 4.96 2.48
N THR A 261 4.72 5.79 3.53
CA THR A 261 3.71 6.84 3.72
C THR A 261 4.39 8.20 3.79
N LEU A 262 3.73 9.23 3.25
CA LEU A 262 4.13 10.63 3.42
C LEU A 262 3.28 11.27 4.52
N SER A 263 3.92 11.97 5.46
CA SER A 263 3.22 12.74 6.49
C SER A 263 2.29 13.79 5.88
N ALA A 264 1.24 14.16 6.61
CA ALA A 264 0.24 15.13 6.13
C ALA A 264 0.82 16.51 5.77
N ASP A 265 1.94 16.91 6.39
CA ASP A 265 2.67 18.14 6.07
C ASP A 265 3.65 18.00 4.89
N GLY A 266 3.82 16.79 4.35
CA GLY A 266 4.73 16.47 3.24
C GLY A 266 6.21 16.44 3.63
N ARG A 267 6.54 16.44 4.93
CA ARG A 267 7.92 16.65 5.42
C ARG A 267 8.59 15.39 5.96
N ARG A 268 7.87 14.28 6.11
CA ARG A 268 8.41 13.02 6.63
C ARG A 268 7.91 11.84 5.82
N LEU A 269 8.79 10.87 5.62
CA LEU A 269 8.45 9.55 5.10
C LEU A 269 8.54 8.53 6.22
N HIS A 270 7.57 7.63 6.28
CA HIS A 270 7.52 6.50 7.20
C HIS A 270 7.57 5.22 6.38
N VAL A 271 8.45 4.29 6.72
CA VAL A 271 8.68 3.08 5.93
C VAL A 271 8.74 1.88 6.85
N GLY A 272 7.82 0.94 6.67
CA GLY A 272 7.93 -0.37 7.33
C GLY A 272 9.02 -1.18 6.64
N VAL A 273 10.00 -1.68 7.40
CA VAL A 273 11.11 -2.48 6.85
C VAL A 273 11.08 -3.86 7.47
N ARG A 274 10.77 -4.87 6.66
CA ARG A 274 10.74 -6.28 7.05
C ARG A 274 12.16 -6.85 7.09
N GLY A 275 12.39 -7.81 7.97
CA GLY A 275 13.70 -8.43 8.20
C GLY A 275 14.36 -7.85 9.46
N PRO A 276 14.86 -6.60 9.45
CA PRO A 276 15.27 -5.89 10.66
C PRO A 276 14.08 -5.47 11.55
N ASP A 277 12.86 -5.56 11.02
CA ASP A 277 11.60 -5.34 11.72
C ASP A 277 11.52 -4.01 12.47
N LEU A 278 11.54 -2.95 11.67
CA LEU A 278 11.55 -1.56 12.15
C LEU A 278 10.63 -0.66 11.33
N LEU A 279 10.27 0.47 11.91
CA LEU A 279 9.71 1.62 11.21
C LEU A 279 10.82 2.65 11.01
N ALA A 280 11.27 2.84 9.77
CA ALA A 280 12.26 3.85 9.42
C ALA A 280 11.57 5.18 9.10
N VAL A 281 12.09 6.27 9.66
CA VAL A 281 11.57 7.62 9.47
C VAL A 281 12.62 8.48 8.78
N HIS A 282 12.21 9.20 7.74
CA HIS A 282 13.07 10.12 6.98
C HIS A 282 12.44 11.49 6.91
N SER A 283 13.26 12.53 6.83
CA SER A 283 12.81 13.88 6.46
C SER A 283 12.77 14.02 4.95
N VAL A 284 11.85 14.84 4.47
CA VAL A 284 11.76 15.35 3.10
C VAL A 284 11.96 16.85 3.17
N SER A 285 12.91 17.36 2.39
CA SER A 285 13.17 18.80 2.29
C SER A 285 13.56 19.19 0.86
N GLY A 286 13.49 20.49 0.54
CA GLY A 286 13.76 20.99 -0.81
C GLY A 286 12.55 20.88 -1.74
N ASP A 287 12.42 21.84 -2.66
CA ASP A 287 11.20 21.98 -3.47
C ASP A 287 11.28 21.19 -4.79
N ARG A 288 12.29 21.49 -5.62
CA ARG A 288 12.41 20.91 -6.98
C ARG A 288 13.18 19.59 -7.02
N THR A 289 14.07 19.40 -6.07
CA THR A 289 14.87 18.19 -5.93
C THR A 289 14.82 17.83 -4.46
N PRO A 290 13.92 16.90 -4.07
CA PRO A 290 13.73 16.57 -2.68
C PRO A 290 14.97 15.85 -2.17
N GLU A 291 15.46 16.32 -1.04
CA GLU A 291 16.48 15.67 -0.23
C GLU A 291 15.79 14.79 0.81
N ILE A 292 16.13 13.50 0.78
CA ILE A 292 15.66 12.51 1.72
C ILE A 292 16.78 12.21 2.70
N ALA A 293 16.57 12.47 3.99
CA ALA A 293 17.55 12.20 5.02
C ALA A 293 16.94 11.34 6.13
N HIS A 294 17.62 10.23 6.45
CA HIS A 294 17.24 9.34 7.54
C HIS A 294 17.23 10.09 8.88
N LEU A 295 16.18 9.91 9.67
CA LEU A 295 16.01 10.53 10.99
C LEU A 295 16.14 9.50 12.12
N ALA A 296 15.39 8.40 12.03
CA ALA A 296 15.35 7.39 13.08
C ALA A 296 14.88 6.02 12.56
N ASP A 297 15.32 4.97 13.26
CA ASP A 297 14.73 3.63 13.20
C ASP A 297 13.99 3.39 14.52
N VAL A 298 12.71 3.04 14.46
CA VAL A 298 11.96 2.56 15.63
C VAL A 298 11.84 1.03 15.56
N PRO A 299 12.50 0.28 16.47
CA PRO A 299 12.39 -1.17 16.49
C PRO A 299 10.96 -1.61 16.80
N LEU A 300 10.45 -2.57 16.02
CA LEU A 300 9.11 -3.13 16.19
C LEU A 300 9.13 -4.51 16.85
N GLY A 301 10.31 -5.12 17.00
CA GLY A 301 10.47 -6.44 17.61
C GLY A 301 10.74 -7.52 16.57
N GLU A 302 11.49 -8.54 16.96
CA GLU A 302 11.95 -9.61 16.08
C GLU A 302 10.79 -10.46 15.56
N GLY A 303 10.81 -10.77 14.26
CA GLY A 303 9.82 -11.59 13.59
C GLY A 303 8.49 -10.89 13.30
N THR A 304 8.41 -9.56 13.49
CA THR A 304 7.13 -8.84 13.38
C THR A 304 6.72 -8.54 11.95
N TRP A 305 7.66 -8.43 11.02
CA TRP A 305 7.39 -8.30 9.58
C TRP A 305 6.39 -7.16 9.24
N PRO A 306 6.76 -5.88 9.46
CA PRO A 306 5.87 -4.72 9.29
C PRO A 306 5.51 -4.47 7.82
N ARG A 307 4.42 -5.07 7.34
CA ARG A 307 4.04 -5.05 5.91
C ARG A 307 3.36 -3.76 5.49
N HIS A 308 2.55 -3.17 6.37
CA HIS A 308 1.79 -1.94 6.13
C HIS A 308 1.66 -1.09 7.39
N HIS A 309 1.47 0.20 7.22
CA HIS A 309 1.15 1.11 8.31
C HIS A 309 0.33 2.30 7.79
N GLU A 310 -0.30 3.03 8.71
CA GLU A 310 -0.93 4.33 8.45
C GLU A 310 -0.50 5.33 9.51
N VAL A 311 -0.40 6.61 9.15
CA VAL A 311 0.10 7.67 10.05
C VAL A 311 -0.99 8.71 10.33
N PHE A 312 -1.22 8.97 11.61
CA PHE A 312 -2.23 9.89 12.12
C PHE A 312 -1.60 11.00 12.94
N ALA A 313 -2.22 12.19 12.90
CA ALA A 313 -1.87 13.26 13.83
C ALA A 313 -2.48 12.99 15.21
N ALA A 314 -1.65 12.96 16.26
CA ALA A 314 -2.08 12.92 17.64
C ALA A 314 -2.73 14.25 18.05
N THR A 315 -3.54 14.24 19.11
CA THR A 315 -4.23 15.45 19.60
C THR A 315 -3.30 16.54 20.14
N ASP A 316 -2.07 16.17 20.51
CA ASP A 316 -1.04 17.07 21.02
C ASP A 316 0.07 17.39 20.00
N GLY A 317 -0.14 17.02 18.73
CA GLY A 317 0.76 17.34 17.63
C GLY A 317 1.87 16.32 17.36
N ALA A 318 1.97 15.25 18.14
CA ALA A 318 2.79 14.10 17.78
C ALA A 318 2.23 13.34 16.56
N GLU A 319 3.01 12.41 16.03
CA GLU A 319 2.52 11.45 15.03
C GLU A 319 2.26 10.08 15.68
N LEU A 320 1.25 9.38 15.20
CA LEU A 320 0.92 8.01 15.58
C LEU A 320 0.95 7.14 14.32
N ALA A 321 1.87 6.19 14.24
CA ALA A 321 1.89 5.20 13.17
C ALA A 321 1.26 3.89 13.68
N VAL A 322 0.15 3.48 13.06
CA VAL A 322 -0.48 2.18 13.32
C VAL A 322 0.08 1.18 12.33
N VAL A 323 0.80 0.17 12.81
CA VAL A 323 1.60 -0.76 12.02
C VAL A 323 1.02 -2.17 12.10
N ALA A 324 0.76 -2.76 10.93
CA ALA A 324 0.39 -4.16 10.78
C ALA A 324 1.64 -5.04 10.86
N LEU A 325 1.80 -5.73 12.00
CA LEU A 325 2.89 -6.66 12.27
C LEU A 325 2.44 -8.07 11.87
N GLN A 326 2.60 -8.36 10.57
CA GLN A 326 2.10 -9.59 9.96
C GLN A 326 2.68 -10.84 10.64
N GLY A 327 3.98 -10.85 10.93
CA GLY A 327 4.69 -12.05 11.38
C GLY A 327 4.30 -12.49 12.79
N THR A 328 3.93 -11.56 13.67
CA THR A 328 3.48 -11.85 15.04
C THR A 328 1.96 -11.81 15.21
N SER A 329 1.20 -11.51 14.15
CA SER A 329 -0.25 -11.30 14.21
C SER A 329 -0.65 -10.22 15.22
N GLU A 330 0.02 -9.08 15.17
CA GLU A 330 -0.24 -7.94 16.05
C GLU A 330 -0.50 -6.66 15.26
N LEU A 331 -1.33 -5.79 15.82
CA LEU A 331 -1.39 -4.38 15.43
C LEU A 331 -0.70 -3.56 16.52
N ALA A 332 0.23 -2.69 16.14
CA ALA A 332 0.97 -1.85 17.08
C ALA A 332 0.79 -0.37 16.77
N THR A 333 0.74 0.47 17.80
CA THR A 333 0.82 1.93 17.63
C THR A 333 2.20 2.41 18.05
N VAL A 334 2.88 3.13 17.16
CA VAL A 334 4.13 3.83 17.43
C VAL A 334 3.83 5.31 17.59
N ARG A 335 4.26 5.90 18.70
CA ARG A 335 4.20 7.36 18.88
C ARG A 335 5.53 7.97 18.52
N LEU A 336 5.50 8.97 17.64
CA LEU A 336 6.65 9.58 17.00
C LEU A 336 6.72 11.08 17.34
N ASP A 337 7.93 11.56 17.63
CA ASP A 337 8.25 12.98 17.68
C ASP A 337 8.41 13.51 16.24
N PRO A 338 7.56 14.46 15.79
CA PRO A 338 7.59 14.96 14.41
C PRO A 338 8.84 15.77 14.07
N ALA A 339 9.60 16.25 15.06
CA ALA A 339 10.84 16.99 14.85
C ALA A 339 12.04 16.06 14.64
N THR A 340 12.09 14.94 15.35
CA THR A 340 13.24 14.03 15.36
C THR A 340 12.99 12.71 14.64
N GLY A 341 11.73 12.36 14.36
CA GLY A 341 11.32 11.05 13.85
C GLY A 341 11.47 9.92 14.86
N ALA A 342 12.07 10.16 16.04
CA ALA A 342 12.25 9.16 17.07
C ALA A 342 10.90 8.80 17.70
N GLY A 343 10.76 7.57 18.16
CA GLY A 343 9.54 7.13 18.81
C GLY A 343 9.66 5.79 19.51
N ALA A 344 8.53 5.34 20.03
CA ALA A 344 8.39 4.07 20.72
C ALA A 344 7.00 3.49 20.47
N VAL A 345 6.91 2.16 20.55
CA VAL A 345 5.63 1.47 20.58
C VAL A 345 4.92 1.82 21.88
N VAL A 346 3.71 2.36 21.79
CA VAL A 346 2.88 2.77 22.93
C VAL A 346 1.72 1.81 23.20
N ASP A 347 1.32 1.03 22.20
CA ASP A 347 0.31 -0.01 22.37
C ASP A 347 0.50 -1.18 21.39
N ARG A 348 -0.02 -2.35 21.76
CA ARG A 348 -0.07 -3.58 20.95
C ARG A 348 -1.34 -4.36 21.22
N VAL A 349 -1.96 -4.85 20.16
CA VAL A 349 -3.13 -5.72 20.23
C VAL A 349 -2.91 -6.96 19.36
N ALA A 350 -3.02 -8.13 19.97
CA ALA A 350 -2.94 -9.42 19.27
C ALA A 350 -4.23 -9.73 18.51
N TRP A 351 -4.08 -10.32 17.33
CA TRP A 351 -5.16 -10.62 16.39
C TRP A 351 -5.25 -12.13 16.12
N ALA A 352 -6.44 -12.58 15.73
CA ALA A 352 -6.66 -13.98 15.39
C ALA A 352 -5.94 -14.37 14.08
N THR A 353 -5.74 -13.41 13.18
CA THR A 353 -5.11 -13.60 11.88
C THR A 353 -4.10 -12.49 11.59
N PRO A 354 -3.05 -12.75 10.78
CA PRO A 354 -2.01 -11.78 10.45
C PRO A 354 -2.56 -10.50 9.80
N PRO A 355 -2.40 -9.30 10.41
CA PRO A 355 -2.80 -8.04 9.78
C PRO A 355 -1.85 -7.68 8.64
N SER A 356 -2.39 -7.08 7.59
CA SER A 356 -1.65 -6.81 6.34
C SER A 356 -1.86 -5.42 5.75
N CYS A 357 -2.97 -4.75 6.05
CA CYS A 357 -3.29 -3.40 5.57
C CYS A 357 -4.09 -2.66 6.64
N VAL A 358 -3.75 -1.40 6.90
CA VAL A 358 -4.47 -0.52 7.83
C VAL A 358 -5.07 0.60 6.99
N LEU A 359 -6.31 0.98 7.25
CA LEU A 359 -7.03 2.00 6.50
C LEU A 359 -7.94 2.80 7.43
N GLU A 360 -7.90 4.12 7.37
CA GLU A 360 -8.85 4.98 8.12
C GLU A 360 -10.30 4.78 7.63
N ALA A 361 -11.22 4.48 8.55
CA ALA A 361 -12.66 4.53 8.29
C ALA A 361 -13.16 5.98 8.44
N ARG A 362 -13.92 6.50 7.47
CA ARG A 362 -14.58 7.83 7.53
C ARG A 362 -16.01 7.66 7.07
#